data_AF-A0A0D9A815-F1
#
_entry.id   AF-A0A0D9A815-F1
#
_cell.length_a   1.000
_cell.length_b   1.000
_cell.length_c   1.000
_cell.angle_alpha   90.00
_cell.angle_beta   90.00
_cell.angle_gamma   90.00
#
_symmetry.space_group_name_H-M   'P 1'
#
loop_
_entity.id
_entity.type
_entity.pdbx_description
1 polymer ?
#
loop_
_entity_poly.entity_id
_entity_poly.type
_entity_poly.pdbx_seq_one_letter_code
_entity_poly.pdbx_strand_id
1 'polypeptide(L)'
;MAINFEKAVGRATADFAKMTAEDLDTWNEMNDAEHRSQYLRFIDGYQRDHCYLCDKDFKTVSKESPCVHWLLRRGKFKNKDIVLIAQKFGYINICAYLRWCANAERFAANINDLKDEAPEGKILSSTIKWKNIEWSFDCAPSDFSGHGGSHSNFPHYHFQMRIDGKQFINFNDYHLPFSDHDLFMLRLSKEPGMHFDFGSHGIGMQDAMEIDPEDIVNHTSPTENEEEAAFNIQTMIIAPNEPLRGEDISAAFEESKRTGRTMASIFRERFEGADVEVSSIVSPSETVPKITPRTEHKPR
;
A
#
# COMPACT_ATOMS: atom_id res chain seq x y z
N MET A 1 18.55 28.00 5.21
CA MET A 1 18.12 28.34 3.83
C MET A 1 16.99 27.40 3.48
N ALA A 2 15.88 27.88 2.91
CA ALA A 2 14.83 27.01 2.42
C ALA A 2 15.38 26.14 1.26
N ILE A 3 15.13 24.84 1.28
CA ILE A 3 15.55 23.92 0.22
C ILE A 3 14.74 24.23 -1.03
N ASN A 4 15.42 24.41 -2.17
CA ASN A 4 14.75 24.48 -3.47
C ASN A 4 14.60 23.04 -4.01
N PHE A 5 13.44 22.45 -3.78
CA PHE A 5 13.18 21.06 -4.17
C PHE A 5 13.21 20.83 -5.68
N GLU A 6 12.75 21.79 -6.49
CA GLU A 6 12.82 21.70 -7.96
C GLU A 6 14.27 21.56 -8.43
N LYS A 7 15.17 22.38 -7.86
CA LYS A 7 16.61 22.28 -8.16
C LYS A 7 17.23 20.98 -7.65
N ALA A 8 16.77 20.47 -6.51
CA ALA A 8 17.26 19.22 -5.94
C ALA A 8 16.85 18.02 -6.80
N VAL A 9 15.57 17.95 -7.20
CA VAL A 9 15.03 16.93 -8.10
C VAL A 9 15.72 16.98 -9.45
N GLY A 10 15.83 18.17 -10.07
CA GLY A 10 16.51 18.31 -11.35
C GLY A 10 17.98 17.89 -11.32
N ARG A 11 18.67 18.07 -10.20
CA ARG A 11 20.03 17.54 -10.01
C ARG A 11 20.04 16.02 -9.90
N ALA A 12 19.17 15.45 -9.07
CA ALA A 12 19.08 14.01 -8.89
C ALA A 12 18.76 13.31 -10.22
N THR A 13 17.76 13.77 -10.96
CA THR A 13 17.41 13.23 -12.28
C THR A 13 18.57 13.32 -13.26
N ALA A 14 19.29 14.46 -13.28
CA ALA A 14 20.47 14.61 -14.13
C ALA A 14 21.65 13.71 -13.74
N ASP A 15 21.76 13.34 -12.46
CA ASP A 15 22.81 12.44 -11.99
C ASP A 15 22.45 10.97 -12.29
N PHE A 16 21.21 10.56 -12.06
CA PHE A 16 20.72 9.24 -12.46
C PHE A 16 20.82 9.01 -13.97
N ALA A 17 20.52 10.03 -14.79
CA ALA A 17 20.64 9.91 -16.25
C ALA A 17 22.09 9.70 -16.76
N LYS A 18 23.10 9.92 -15.91
CA LYS A 18 24.52 9.65 -16.24
C LYS A 18 24.98 8.28 -15.76
N MET A 19 24.21 7.61 -14.93
CA MET A 19 24.57 6.30 -14.40
C MET A 19 24.46 5.23 -15.49
N THR A 20 25.35 4.26 -15.46
CA THR A 20 25.24 3.07 -16.31
C THR A 20 24.13 2.15 -15.79
N ALA A 21 23.69 1.19 -16.60
CA ALA A 21 22.75 0.16 -16.13
C ALA A 21 23.33 -0.61 -14.93
N GLU A 22 24.63 -0.93 -14.94
CA GLU A 22 25.31 -1.61 -13.83
C GLU A 22 25.32 -0.77 -12.54
N ASP A 23 25.54 0.55 -12.66
CA ASP A 23 25.47 1.46 -11.51
C ASP A 23 24.05 1.49 -10.92
N LEU A 24 23.02 1.54 -11.79
CA LEU A 24 21.61 1.55 -11.38
C LEU A 24 21.23 0.22 -10.72
N ASP A 25 21.61 -0.91 -11.31
CA ASP A 25 21.35 -2.24 -10.76
C ASP A 25 22.01 -2.39 -9.39
N THR A 26 23.27 -1.97 -9.25
CA THR A 26 23.97 -1.97 -7.95
C THR A 26 23.24 -1.10 -6.92
N TRP A 27 22.74 0.07 -7.32
CA TRP A 27 22.01 0.96 -6.42
C TRP A 27 20.67 0.35 -5.98
N ASN A 28 19.95 -0.26 -6.92
CA ASN A 28 18.69 -0.95 -6.66
C ASN A 28 18.91 -2.16 -5.72
N GLU A 29 19.92 -2.99 -5.98
CA GLU A 29 20.28 -4.12 -5.12
C GLU A 29 20.66 -3.68 -3.70
N MET A 30 21.42 -2.59 -3.55
CA MET A 30 21.75 -2.02 -2.24
C MET A 30 20.51 -1.54 -1.49
N ASN A 31 19.58 -0.87 -2.19
CA ASN A 31 18.33 -0.42 -1.61
C ASN A 31 17.45 -1.59 -1.16
N ASP A 32 17.32 -2.60 -2.01
CA ASP A 32 16.56 -3.83 -1.72
C ASP A 32 17.15 -4.62 -0.55
N ALA A 33 18.48 -4.72 -0.47
CA ALA A 33 19.16 -5.39 0.62
C ALA A 33 18.93 -4.68 1.96
N GLU A 34 18.97 -3.34 1.98
CA GLU A 34 18.67 -2.56 3.18
C GLU A 34 17.20 -2.68 3.58
N HIS A 35 16.27 -2.59 2.63
CA HIS A 35 14.84 -2.80 2.88
C HIS A 35 14.56 -4.18 3.47
N ARG A 36 15.15 -5.23 2.91
CA ARG A 36 15.03 -6.60 3.43
C ARG A 36 15.61 -6.72 4.83
N SER A 37 16.77 -6.14 5.10
CA SER A 37 17.38 -6.12 6.43
C SER A 37 16.50 -5.43 7.48
N GLN A 38 15.90 -4.28 7.13
CA GLN A 38 14.95 -3.59 8.00
C GLN A 38 13.68 -4.41 8.22
N TYR A 39 13.11 -5.00 7.17
CA TYR A 39 11.92 -5.83 7.28
C TYR A 39 12.14 -7.07 8.17
N LEU A 40 13.30 -7.73 8.09
CA LEU A 40 13.62 -8.86 8.95
C LEU A 40 13.65 -8.46 10.43
N ARG A 41 14.22 -7.28 10.76
CA ARG A 41 14.16 -6.75 12.12
C ARG A 41 12.74 -6.37 12.53
N PHE A 42 11.97 -5.79 11.61
CA PHE A 42 10.57 -5.47 11.83
C PHE A 42 9.76 -6.71 12.19
N ILE A 43 9.81 -7.76 11.36
CA ILE A 43 8.95 -8.93 11.56
C ILE A 43 9.34 -9.72 12.82
N ASP A 44 10.63 -9.83 13.11
CA ASP A 44 11.14 -10.42 14.35
C ASP A 44 10.68 -9.65 15.60
N GLY A 45 10.70 -8.31 15.57
CA GLY A 45 10.14 -7.48 16.65
C GLY A 45 8.61 -7.60 16.73
N TYR A 46 7.94 -7.52 15.58
CA TYR A 46 6.48 -7.52 15.47
C TYR A 46 5.84 -8.79 16.06
N GLN A 47 6.43 -9.96 15.78
CA GLN A 47 6.00 -11.24 16.35
C GLN A 47 6.14 -11.32 17.87
N ARG A 48 6.97 -10.45 18.47
CA ARG A 48 7.22 -10.37 19.92
C ARG A 48 6.58 -9.13 20.56
N ASP A 49 5.60 -8.50 19.90
CA ASP A 49 4.93 -7.28 20.36
C ASP A 49 5.90 -6.11 20.64
N HIS A 50 6.97 -6.01 19.83
CA HIS A 50 8.08 -5.10 20.05
C HIS A 50 8.44 -4.29 18.78
N CYS A 51 8.80 -3.02 18.97
CA CYS A 51 9.08 -2.10 17.88
C CYS A 51 10.57 -2.07 17.51
N TYR A 52 10.90 -2.53 16.30
CA TYR A 52 12.27 -2.51 15.77
C TYR A 52 12.90 -1.10 15.66
N LEU A 53 12.08 -0.04 15.59
CA LEU A 53 12.57 1.35 15.45
C LEU A 53 13.04 1.95 16.78
N CYS A 54 12.47 1.53 17.91
CA CYS A 54 12.78 2.13 19.21
C CYS A 54 13.17 1.13 20.30
N ASP A 55 13.22 -0.15 19.94
CA ASP A 55 13.57 -1.26 20.82
C ASP A 55 12.69 -1.36 22.09
N LYS A 56 11.41 -1.00 21.97
CA LYS A 56 10.45 -1.00 23.09
C LYS A 56 9.20 -1.81 22.76
N ASP A 57 8.56 -2.35 23.80
CA ASP A 57 7.23 -2.97 23.70
C ASP A 57 6.22 -2.01 23.04
N PHE A 58 5.29 -2.54 22.24
CA PHE A 58 4.23 -1.75 21.60
C PHE A 58 3.34 -0.96 22.58
N LYS A 59 3.25 -1.41 23.85
CA LYS A 59 2.52 -0.69 24.91
C LYS A 59 3.24 0.57 25.43
N THR A 60 4.52 0.73 25.11
CA THR A 60 5.36 1.81 25.63
C THR A 60 5.10 3.12 24.89
N VAL A 61 4.73 4.16 25.63
CA VAL A 61 4.51 5.52 25.11
C VAL A 61 5.34 6.50 25.96
N SER A 62 6.22 7.28 25.32
CA SER A 62 7.10 8.26 25.96
C SER A 62 7.23 9.49 25.07
N LYS A 63 6.75 10.65 25.53
CA LYS A 63 6.75 11.90 24.74
C LYS A 63 8.16 12.39 24.42
N GLU A 64 9.12 11.99 25.25
CA GLU A 64 10.55 12.26 25.11
C GLU A 64 11.16 11.43 23.97
N SER A 65 10.51 10.33 23.57
CA SER A 65 10.95 9.44 22.50
C SER A 65 9.75 8.97 21.66
N PRO A 66 9.16 9.85 20.83
CA PRO A 66 8.04 9.49 19.96
C PRO A 66 8.38 8.34 19.01
N CYS A 67 7.42 7.46 18.74
CA CYS A 67 7.60 6.34 17.82
C CYS A 67 6.32 6.01 17.06
N VAL A 68 6.47 5.51 15.83
CA VAL A 68 5.35 5.18 14.94
C VAL A 68 4.47 4.06 15.51
N HIS A 69 5.02 3.13 16.30
CA HIS A 69 4.25 2.03 16.88
C HIS A 69 3.10 2.49 17.80
N TRP A 70 3.09 3.74 18.23
CA TRP A 70 1.96 4.29 19.01
C TRP A 70 0.65 4.26 18.21
N LEU A 71 0.74 4.30 16.88
CA LEU A 71 -0.38 4.19 15.96
C LEU A 71 -1.07 2.82 16.01
N LEU A 72 -0.40 1.79 16.52
CA LEU A 72 -0.99 0.48 16.80
C LEU A 72 -1.93 0.50 18.02
N ARG A 73 -1.96 1.62 18.74
CA ARG A 73 -2.79 1.90 19.92
C ARG A 73 -2.71 0.88 21.06
N ARG A 74 -1.63 0.09 21.10
CA ARG A 74 -1.35 -0.90 22.17
C ARG A 74 -0.97 -0.24 23.51
N GLY A 75 -0.55 1.02 23.48
CA GLY A 75 -0.30 1.86 24.67
C GLY A 75 -1.32 2.99 24.82
N LYS A 76 -1.18 3.83 25.87
CA LYS A 76 -2.08 4.99 26.15
C LYS A 76 -1.80 6.21 25.25
N PHE A 77 -1.71 5.99 23.94
CA PHE A 77 -1.54 7.06 22.94
C PHE A 77 -2.74 8.02 22.94
N LYS A 78 -2.47 9.32 22.86
CA LYS A 78 -3.48 10.39 22.73
C LYS A 78 -3.41 10.97 21.32
N ASN A 79 -4.56 11.25 20.73
CA ASN A 79 -4.65 11.73 19.34
C ASN A 79 -3.70 12.91 19.04
N LYS A 80 -3.64 13.93 19.89
CA LYS A 80 -2.77 15.12 19.72
C LYS A 80 -1.28 14.83 19.66
N ASP A 81 -0.85 13.69 20.18
CA ASP A 81 0.56 13.30 20.17
C ASP A 81 0.98 12.78 18.78
N ILE A 82 0.06 12.64 17.80
CA ILE A 82 0.37 12.32 16.40
C ILE A 82 1.37 13.30 15.78
N VAL A 83 1.28 14.58 16.15
CA VAL A 83 2.17 15.63 15.64
C VAL A 83 3.63 15.32 15.99
N LEU A 84 3.89 14.74 17.16
CA LEU A 84 5.24 14.34 17.58
C LEU A 84 5.79 13.19 16.73
N ILE A 85 4.92 12.28 16.29
CA ILE A 85 5.30 11.17 15.40
C ILE A 85 5.59 11.73 14.01
N ALA A 86 4.68 12.55 13.47
CA ALA A 86 4.82 13.17 12.15
C ALA A 86 6.11 14.00 12.04
N GLN A 87 6.43 14.80 13.06
CA GLN A 87 7.66 15.60 13.10
C GLN A 87 8.94 14.76 13.11
N LYS A 88 8.91 13.57 13.71
CA LYS A 88 10.10 12.72 13.83
C LYS A 88 10.31 11.81 12.62
N PHE A 89 9.24 11.28 12.03
CA PHE A 89 9.33 10.23 11.01
C PHE A 89 8.97 10.69 9.60
N GLY A 90 8.15 11.73 9.45
CA GLY A 90 7.62 12.11 8.13
C GLY A 90 6.58 11.13 7.60
N TYR A 91 5.95 11.48 6.48
CA TYR A 91 4.90 10.68 5.85
C TYR A 91 5.39 9.30 5.40
N ILE A 92 6.51 9.25 4.66
CA ILE A 92 6.99 8.03 4.01
C ILE A 92 7.28 6.94 5.05
N ASN A 93 8.03 7.26 6.11
CA ASN A 93 8.37 6.27 7.14
C ASN A 93 7.14 5.83 7.94
N ILE A 94 6.17 6.74 8.17
CA ILE A 94 4.92 6.38 8.84
C ILE A 94 4.13 5.42 7.96
N CYS A 95 3.94 5.76 6.68
CA CYS A 95 3.18 4.95 5.73
C CYS A 95 3.85 3.57 5.55
N ALA A 96 5.17 3.51 5.37
CA ALA A 96 5.94 2.26 5.27
C ALA A 96 5.71 1.34 6.48
N TYR A 97 5.85 1.88 7.70
CA TYR A 97 5.65 1.10 8.93
C TYR A 97 4.23 0.53 9.04
N LEU A 98 3.21 1.35 8.73
CA LEU A 98 1.81 0.91 8.79
C LEU A 98 1.49 -0.12 7.71
N ARG A 99 2.05 0.02 6.51
CA ARG A 99 1.94 -0.96 5.43
C ARG A 99 2.55 -2.30 5.84
N TRP A 100 3.73 -2.29 6.47
CA TRP A 100 4.35 -3.53 6.98
C TRP A 100 3.50 -4.19 8.06
N CYS A 101 2.90 -3.42 8.98
CA CYS A 101 1.95 -3.97 9.95
C CYS A 101 0.73 -4.59 9.27
N ALA A 102 0.14 -3.92 8.27
CA ALA A 102 -1.00 -4.43 7.52
C ALA A 102 -0.68 -5.71 6.75
N ASN A 103 0.47 -5.75 6.06
CA ASN A 103 0.93 -6.88 5.26
C ASN A 103 1.42 -8.07 6.10
N ALA A 104 1.86 -7.83 7.34
CA ALA A 104 2.14 -8.91 8.29
C ALA A 104 0.87 -9.67 8.72
N GLU A 105 -0.31 -9.06 8.58
CA GLU A 105 -1.61 -9.70 8.86
C GLU A 105 -2.23 -10.29 7.59
N ARG A 106 -2.30 -9.51 6.50
CA ARG A 106 -2.84 -9.95 5.20
C ARG A 106 -2.12 -9.20 4.09
N PHE A 107 -1.29 -9.92 3.35
CA PHE A 107 -0.44 -9.35 2.30
C PHE A 107 -1.26 -8.70 1.18
N ALA A 108 -0.92 -7.46 0.81
CA ALA A 108 -1.52 -6.58 -0.20
C ALA A 108 -3.00 -6.17 0.06
N ALA A 109 -3.82 -7.09 0.54
CA ALA A 109 -5.27 -6.93 0.64
C ALA A 109 -5.74 -5.95 1.73
N ASN A 110 -4.87 -5.56 2.66
CA ASN A 110 -5.20 -4.64 3.74
C ASN A 110 -4.88 -3.17 3.41
N ILE A 111 -4.38 -2.89 2.21
CA ILE A 111 -3.95 -1.55 1.79
C ILE A 111 -4.65 -1.22 0.49
N ASN A 112 -5.46 -0.17 0.50
CA ASN A 112 -6.04 0.39 -0.71
C ASN A 112 -5.42 1.74 -1.02
N ASP A 113 -4.69 1.79 -2.11
CA ASP A 113 -4.02 2.94 -2.69
C ASP A 113 -4.23 2.99 -4.21
N LEU A 114 -5.31 2.35 -4.70
CA LEU A 114 -5.66 2.31 -6.11
C LEU A 114 -5.88 3.73 -6.65
N LYS A 115 -5.15 4.05 -7.73
CA LYS A 115 -5.25 5.36 -8.41
C LYS A 115 -6.65 5.61 -8.96
N ASP A 116 -7.32 4.56 -9.44
CA ASP A 116 -8.66 4.64 -10.02
C ASP A 116 -9.79 4.82 -8.98
N GLU A 117 -9.53 4.44 -7.71
CA GLU A 117 -10.47 4.66 -6.61
C GLU A 117 -10.20 5.98 -5.86
N ALA A 118 -9.02 6.57 -6.05
CA ALA A 118 -8.65 7.83 -5.44
C ALA A 118 -9.51 8.97 -6.01
N PRO A 119 -9.93 9.95 -5.17
CA PRO A 119 -10.56 11.17 -5.70
C PRO A 119 -9.63 11.88 -6.70
N GLU A 120 -10.22 12.40 -7.77
CA GLU A 120 -9.47 13.00 -8.88
C GLU A 120 -8.50 14.10 -8.41
N GLY A 121 -7.28 14.07 -8.94
CA GLY A 121 -6.26 15.10 -8.69
C GLY A 121 -5.60 15.06 -7.32
N LYS A 122 -5.87 14.06 -6.48
CA LYS A 122 -5.18 13.87 -5.20
C LYS A 122 -3.71 13.49 -5.40
N ILE A 123 -2.83 14.02 -4.55
CA ILE A 123 -1.42 13.61 -4.48
C ILE A 123 -1.28 12.37 -3.61
N LEU A 124 -2.00 12.33 -2.49
CA LEU A 124 -2.09 11.14 -1.63
C LEU A 124 -3.57 10.82 -1.40
N SER A 125 -3.92 9.56 -1.53
CA SER A 125 -5.23 9.02 -1.20
C SER A 125 -5.09 7.53 -0.96
N SER A 126 -5.09 7.12 0.30
CA SER A 126 -4.99 5.69 0.63
C SER A 126 -5.64 5.37 1.96
N THR A 127 -6.02 4.10 2.16
CA THR A 127 -6.50 3.55 3.42
C THR A 127 -5.82 2.23 3.71
N ILE A 128 -5.28 2.11 4.92
CA ILE A 128 -4.57 0.94 5.42
C ILE A 128 -5.36 0.40 6.61
N LYS A 129 -5.70 -0.89 6.57
CA LYS A 129 -6.38 -1.60 7.64
C LYS A 129 -5.42 -2.51 8.37
N TRP A 130 -5.50 -2.52 9.70
CA TRP A 130 -4.76 -3.43 10.55
C TRP A 130 -5.61 -3.83 11.73
N LYS A 131 -6.02 -5.10 11.77
CA LYS A 131 -6.94 -5.63 12.78
C LYS A 131 -8.21 -4.76 12.83
N ASN A 132 -8.42 -4.08 13.95
CA ASN A 132 -9.55 -3.19 14.17
C ASN A 132 -9.24 -1.69 13.95
N ILE A 133 -8.05 -1.37 13.44
CA ILE A 133 -7.60 0.00 13.18
C ILE A 133 -7.59 0.27 11.68
N GLU A 134 -8.03 1.46 11.30
CA GLU A 134 -7.90 1.97 9.93
C GLU A 134 -7.17 3.30 9.97
N TRP A 135 -6.18 3.45 9.09
CA TRP A 135 -5.43 4.67 8.88
C TRP A 135 -5.65 5.15 7.45
N SER A 136 -6.06 6.41 7.28
CA SER A 136 -6.26 6.98 5.94
C SER A 136 -5.42 8.24 5.77
N PHE A 137 -4.85 8.39 4.58
CA PHE A 137 -4.03 9.52 4.18
C PHE A 137 -4.69 10.28 3.04
N ASP A 138 -4.69 11.60 3.13
CA ASP A 138 -5.26 12.50 2.11
C ASP A 138 -4.33 13.70 1.91
N CYS A 139 -4.08 14.07 0.66
CA CYS A 139 -3.34 15.28 0.32
C CYS A 139 -3.81 15.81 -1.04
N ALA A 140 -4.38 17.02 -1.06
CA ALA A 140 -4.67 17.73 -2.29
C ALA A 140 -3.42 18.49 -2.81
N PRO A 141 -3.37 18.90 -4.09
CA PRO A 141 -2.27 19.70 -4.63
C PRO A 141 -1.99 21.00 -3.87
N SER A 142 -3.04 21.60 -3.33
CA SER A 142 -2.98 22.82 -2.53
C SER A 142 -2.45 22.56 -1.11
N ASP A 143 -2.77 21.43 -0.49
CA ASP A 143 -2.16 20.99 0.78
C ASP A 143 -0.65 20.75 0.60
N PHE A 144 -0.26 20.13 -0.51
CA PHE A 144 1.15 19.85 -0.85
C PHE A 144 1.98 21.09 -1.18
N SER A 145 1.34 22.11 -1.73
CA SER A 145 1.99 23.41 -1.99
C SER A 145 2.05 24.28 -0.73
N GLY A 146 1.14 24.04 0.22
CA GLY A 146 0.83 24.94 1.32
C GLY A 146 -0.16 26.02 0.88
N HIS A 147 -1.23 26.23 1.65
CA HIS A 147 -2.23 27.25 1.34
C HIS A 147 -1.76 28.60 1.88
N GLY A 148 -1.69 29.66 1.07
CA GLY A 148 -1.34 31.00 1.57
C GLY A 148 -2.48 31.64 2.38
N GLY A 149 -2.19 32.08 3.61
CA GLY A 149 -3.06 32.95 4.42
C GLY A 149 -3.68 32.32 5.68
N SER A 150 -3.30 31.11 6.09
CA SER A 150 -3.84 30.41 7.27
C SER A 150 -2.76 29.82 8.18
N HIS A 151 -3.14 29.15 9.27
CA HIS A 151 -2.22 28.39 10.13
C HIS A 151 -1.55 27.17 9.42
N SER A 152 -1.91 26.89 8.16
CA SER A 152 -1.42 25.77 7.34
C SER A 152 -0.65 26.24 6.09
N ASN A 153 0.14 27.31 6.20
CA ASN A 153 0.96 27.88 5.13
C ASN A 153 2.19 27.03 4.72
N PHE A 154 2.23 25.76 5.08
CA PHE A 154 3.34 24.85 4.77
C PHE A 154 2.81 23.58 4.11
N PRO A 155 3.60 22.89 3.29
CA PRO A 155 3.26 21.58 2.75
C PRO A 155 2.87 20.57 3.84
N HIS A 156 1.68 20.00 3.76
CA HIS A 156 1.18 19.06 4.74
C HIS A 156 0.27 18.01 4.12
N TYR A 157 -0.03 16.97 4.90
CA TYR A 157 -1.05 15.97 4.59
C TYR A 157 -2.03 15.85 5.75
N HIS A 158 -3.17 15.25 5.44
CA HIS A 158 -4.21 14.92 6.39
C HIS A 158 -4.15 13.43 6.73
N PHE A 159 -4.44 13.13 7.99
CA PHE A 159 -4.43 11.77 8.52
C PHE A 159 -5.73 11.51 9.28
N GLN A 160 -6.34 10.36 9.02
CA GLN A 160 -7.47 9.86 9.78
C GLN A 160 -7.07 8.55 10.45
N MET A 161 -7.57 8.36 11.68
CA MET A 161 -7.46 7.09 12.38
C MET A 161 -8.83 6.71 12.95
N ARG A 162 -9.30 5.51 12.60
CA ARG A 162 -10.48 4.87 13.18
C ARG A 162 -10.06 3.65 13.99
N ILE A 163 -10.77 3.38 15.08
CA ILE A 163 -10.60 2.18 15.91
C ILE A 163 -11.99 1.59 16.10
N ASP A 164 -12.19 0.33 15.72
CA ASP A 164 -13.50 -0.33 15.68
C ASP A 164 -14.53 0.51 14.88
N GLY A 165 -14.09 1.12 13.76
CA GLY A 165 -14.88 2.05 12.94
C GLY A 165 -15.19 3.41 13.60
N LYS A 166 -14.78 3.63 14.84
CA LYS A 166 -15.04 4.89 15.58
C LYS A 166 -13.92 5.89 15.41
N GLN A 167 -14.28 7.17 15.46
CA GLN A 167 -13.31 8.26 15.39
C GLN A 167 -12.26 8.20 16.50
N PHE A 168 -10.98 8.29 16.10
CA PHE A 168 -9.89 8.61 17.02
C PHE A 168 -9.14 9.88 16.59
N ILE A 169 -8.81 9.99 15.29
CA ILE A 169 -8.30 11.20 14.64
C ILE A 169 -9.10 11.42 13.35
N ASN A 170 -9.61 12.63 13.13
CA ASN A 170 -10.20 13.05 11.84
C ASN A 170 -9.16 13.76 10.96
N PHE A 171 -9.39 13.75 9.65
CA PHE A 171 -8.58 14.49 8.68
C PHE A 171 -8.37 15.96 9.06
N ASN A 172 -9.42 16.63 9.56
CA ASN A 172 -9.37 18.06 9.88
C ASN A 172 -8.77 18.36 11.28
N ASP A 173 -8.41 17.34 12.08
CA ASP A 173 -7.89 17.56 13.43
C ASP A 173 -6.46 18.13 13.40
N TYR A 174 -5.63 17.67 12.44
CA TYR A 174 -4.22 18.05 12.35
C TYR A 174 -3.76 18.19 10.89
N HIS A 175 -2.94 19.21 10.61
CA HIS A 175 -2.17 19.35 9.38
C HIS A 175 -0.76 18.82 9.65
N LEU A 176 -0.47 17.60 9.21
CA LEU A 176 0.79 16.95 9.50
C LEU A 176 1.85 17.39 8.50
N PRO A 177 2.99 17.96 8.94
CA PRO A 177 4.00 18.47 8.00
C PRO A 177 4.64 17.33 7.24
N PHE A 178 4.92 17.57 5.96
CA PHE A 178 5.90 16.77 5.24
C PHE A 178 7.31 17.11 5.73
N SER A 179 8.16 16.10 5.86
CA SER A 179 9.60 16.30 6.02
C SER A 179 10.26 16.70 4.69
N ASP A 180 11.48 17.22 4.74
CA ASP A 180 12.26 17.51 3.53
C ASP A 180 12.46 16.26 2.67
N HIS A 181 12.65 15.09 3.30
CA HIS A 181 12.75 13.81 2.60
C HIS A 181 11.45 13.46 1.88
N ASP A 182 10.30 13.60 2.54
CA ASP A 182 8.99 13.35 1.92
C ASP A 182 8.78 14.26 0.70
N LEU A 183 9.08 15.54 0.85
CA LEU A 183 8.93 16.54 -0.20
C LEU A 183 9.85 16.29 -1.39
N PHE A 184 11.06 15.80 -1.15
CA PHE A 184 12.00 15.41 -2.20
C PHE A 184 11.49 14.17 -2.94
N MET A 185 11.18 13.08 -2.21
CA MET A 185 10.79 11.81 -2.81
C MET A 185 9.47 11.90 -3.58
N LEU A 186 8.44 12.57 -3.02
CA LEU A 186 7.13 12.74 -3.68
C LEU A 186 7.19 13.62 -4.95
N ARG A 187 8.23 14.45 -5.09
CA ARG A 187 8.47 15.19 -6.33
C ARG A 187 9.29 14.37 -7.31
N LEU A 188 10.36 13.72 -6.83
CA LEU A 188 11.21 12.87 -7.65
C LEU A 188 10.40 11.74 -8.30
N SER A 189 9.45 11.14 -7.59
CA SER A 189 8.57 10.08 -8.10
C SER A 189 7.64 10.51 -9.25
N LYS A 190 7.58 11.80 -9.58
CA LYS A 190 6.82 12.31 -10.74
C LYS A 190 7.68 12.46 -11.99
N GLU A 191 9.00 12.33 -11.85
CA GLU A 191 9.92 12.43 -12.97
C GLU A 191 9.91 11.12 -13.79
N PRO A 192 10.01 11.19 -15.13
CA PRO A 192 10.06 10.00 -15.97
C PRO A 192 11.22 9.06 -15.58
N GLY A 193 10.93 7.77 -15.48
CA GLY A 193 11.92 6.75 -15.11
C GLY A 193 12.26 6.68 -13.63
N MET A 194 11.66 7.53 -12.79
CA MET A 194 11.76 7.43 -11.34
C MET A 194 10.56 6.68 -10.77
N HIS A 195 10.82 5.55 -10.13
CA HIS A 195 9.81 4.80 -9.40
C HIS A 195 10.00 4.97 -7.90
N PHE A 196 8.91 5.18 -7.19
CA PHE A 196 8.89 5.19 -5.73
C PHE A 196 7.79 4.25 -5.27
N ASP A 197 8.17 3.30 -4.44
CA ASP A 197 7.29 2.35 -3.78
C ASP A 197 7.62 2.24 -2.29
N PHE A 198 6.95 1.34 -1.59
CA PHE A 198 7.21 1.03 -0.19
C PHE A 198 7.96 -0.31 0.00
N GLY A 199 8.63 -0.76 -1.06
CA GLY A 199 9.30 -2.05 -1.17
C GLY A 199 8.32 -3.23 -1.26
N SER A 200 8.86 -4.41 -1.55
CA SER A 200 8.10 -5.68 -1.68
C SER A 200 7.24 -6.03 -0.45
N HIS A 201 7.66 -5.62 0.75
CA HIS A 201 6.90 -5.84 1.97
C HIS A 201 5.88 -4.73 2.29
N GLY A 202 5.97 -3.58 1.61
CA GLY A 202 5.03 -2.47 1.69
C GLY A 202 4.01 -2.41 0.55
N ILE A 203 3.96 -3.45 -0.30
CA ILE A 203 3.03 -3.56 -1.44
C ILE A 203 1.60 -3.21 -1.03
N GLY A 204 1.03 -2.26 -1.76
CA GLY A 204 -0.40 -1.93 -1.71
C GLY A 204 -1.20 -2.65 -2.79
N MET A 205 -2.50 -2.40 -2.84
CA MET A 205 -3.35 -2.96 -3.90
C MET A 205 -3.00 -2.39 -5.28
N GLN A 206 -2.52 -1.15 -5.39
CA GLN A 206 -2.04 -0.61 -6.67
C GLN A 206 -0.88 -1.44 -7.23
N ASP A 207 0.14 -1.70 -6.42
CA ASP A 207 1.30 -2.51 -6.84
C ASP A 207 0.87 -3.96 -7.16
N ALA A 208 -0.05 -4.51 -6.37
CA ALA A 208 -0.59 -5.85 -6.59
C ALA A 208 -1.36 -5.98 -7.91
N MET A 209 -2.07 -4.93 -8.34
CA MET A 209 -2.80 -4.89 -9.60
C MET A 209 -1.93 -4.55 -10.82
N GLU A 210 -0.67 -4.12 -10.61
CA GLU A 210 0.32 -3.92 -11.67
C GLU A 210 1.05 -5.24 -12.03
N ILE A 211 0.87 -6.31 -11.24
CA ILE A 211 1.34 -7.67 -11.58
C ILE A 211 0.55 -8.21 -12.78
N ASP A 212 1.22 -8.95 -13.66
CA ASP A 212 0.57 -9.59 -14.81
C ASP A 212 -0.62 -10.46 -14.33
N PRO A 213 -1.84 -10.27 -14.87
CA PRO A 213 -3.00 -11.08 -14.49
C PRO A 213 -2.79 -12.58 -14.65
N GLU A 214 -1.96 -13.02 -15.61
CA GLU A 214 -1.61 -14.43 -15.79
C GLU A 214 -0.76 -14.94 -14.63
N ASP A 215 0.21 -14.15 -14.15
CA ASP A 215 1.03 -14.50 -12.99
C ASP A 215 0.14 -14.61 -11.74
N ILE A 216 -0.82 -13.71 -11.56
CA ILE A 216 -1.80 -13.81 -10.47
C ILE A 216 -2.59 -15.10 -10.59
N VAL A 217 -3.12 -15.43 -11.77
CA VAL A 217 -3.88 -16.66 -12.02
C VAL A 217 -3.04 -17.92 -11.75
N ASN A 218 -1.75 -17.91 -12.08
CA ASN A 218 -0.87 -19.08 -12.00
C ASN A 218 -0.22 -19.26 -10.62
N HIS A 219 -0.01 -18.17 -9.87
CA HIS A 219 0.75 -18.18 -8.62
C HIS A 219 -0.09 -17.88 -7.37
N THR A 220 -1.41 -17.69 -7.51
CA THR A 220 -2.32 -17.62 -6.36
C THR A 220 -3.08 -18.93 -6.13
N SER A 221 -3.66 -19.05 -4.94
CA SER A 221 -4.51 -20.18 -4.57
C SER A 221 -5.91 -19.69 -4.20
N PRO A 222 -6.96 -20.45 -4.56
CA PRO A 222 -8.32 -20.14 -4.13
C PRO A 222 -8.45 -20.34 -2.62
N THR A 223 -9.30 -19.54 -1.99
CA THR A 223 -9.69 -19.70 -0.59
C THR A 223 -11.21 -19.86 -0.49
N GLU A 224 -11.67 -20.67 0.47
CA GLU A 224 -13.10 -20.76 0.81
C GLU A 224 -13.54 -19.62 1.74
N ASN A 225 -12.58 -18.91 2.35
CA ASN A 225 -12.85 -17.73 3.16
C ASN A 225 -12.68 -16.46 2.32
N GLU A 226 -13.79 -15.90 1.83
CA GLU A 226 -13.78 -14.65 1.07
C GLU A 226 -13.07 -13.51 1.83
N GLU A 227 -13.17 -13.48 3.17
CA GLU A 227 -12.52 -12.47 4.02
C GLU A 227 -10.99 -12.51 3.97
N GLU A 228 -10.39 -13.59 3.47
CA GLU A 228 -8.93 -13.73 3.32
C GLU A 228 -8.45 -13.42 1.90
N ALA A 229 -9.36 -13.33 0.92
CA ALA A 229 -8.99 -13.17 -0.48
C ALA A 229 -8.46 -11.75 -0.77
N ALA A 230 -7.30 -11.67 -1.43
CA ALA A 230 -6.75 -10.42 -1.95
C ALA A 230 -7.37 -10.01 -3.29
N PHE A 231 -7.60 -11.00 -4.15
CA PHE A 231 -8.12 -10.82 -5.50
C PHE A 231 -9.45 -11.53 -5.67
N ASN A 232 -10.29 -10.96 -6.52
CA ASN A 232 -11.40 -11.67 -7.16
C ASN A 232 -10.93 -12.08 -8.56
N ILE A 233 -10.99 -13.38 -8.85
CA ILE A 233 -10.61 -13.93 -10.16
C ILE A 233 -11.86 -14.52 -10.80
N GLN A 234 -12.37 -13.84 -11.82
CA GLN A 234 -13.47 -14.33 -12.63
C GLN A 234 -12.92 -15.10 -13.82
N THR A 235 -13.34 -16.35 -14.00
CA THR A 235 -13.00 -17.16 -15.18
C THR A 235 -14.19 -17.24 -16.12
N MET A 236 -13.98 -16.94 -17.40
CA MET A 236 -14.96 -17.09 -18.47
C MET A 236 -14.48 -18.18 -19.43
N ILE A 237 -15.38 -19.09 -19.78
CA ILE A 237 -15.07 -20.21 -20.70
C ILE A 237 -16.12 -20.18 -21.81
N ILE A 238 -15.65 -20.09 -23.05
CA ILE A 238 -16.49 -20.04 -24.25
C ILE A 238 -16.10 -21.23 -25.12
N ALA A 239 -17.05 -22.13 -25.37
CA ALA A 239 -16.86 -23.28 -26.26
C ALA A 239 -17.78 -23.10 -27.48
N PRO A 240 -17.29 -22.48 -28.57
CA PRO A 240 -18.13 -22.03 -29.68
C PRO A 240 -18.71 -23.18 -30.52
N ASN A 241 -17.98 -24.29 -30.66
CA ASN A 241 -18.39 -25.41 -31.52
C ASN A 241 -19.02 -26.58 -30.76
N GLU A 242 -18.48 -26.97 -29.62
CA GLU A 242 -18.95 -28.12 -28.84
C GLU A 242 -19.21 -27.76 -27.37
N PRO A 243 -20.34 -28.19 -26.77
CA PRO A 243 -20.58 -27.96 -25.35
C PRO A 243 -19.54 -28.64 -24.46
N LEU A 244 -19.14 -27.95 -23.40
CA LEU A 244 -18.30 -28.54 -22.35
C LEU A 244 -19.07 -29.66 -21.63
N ARG A 245 -18.39 -30.78 -21.37
CA ARG A 245 -18.97 -31.85 -20.56
C ARG A 245 -18.97 -31.44 -19.09
N GLY A 246 -20.06 -31.71 -18.37
CA GLY A 246 -20.14 -31.45 -16.93
C GLY A 246 -19.09 -32.21 -16.11
N GLU A 247 -18.62 -33.35 -16.62
CA GLU A 247 -17.54 -34.15 -16.02
C GLU A 247 -16.20 -33.40 -16.05
N ASP A 248 -15.91 -32.65 -17.12
CA ASP A 248 -14.67 -31.86 -17.23
C ASP A 248 -14.66 -30.71 -16.24
N ILE A 249 -15.81 -30.06 -16.06
CA ILE A 249 -15.99 -29.00 -15.06
C ILE A 249 -15.82 -29.56 -13.65
N SER A 250 -16.47 -30.69 -13.35
CA SER A 250 -16.39 -31.34 -12.03
C SER A 250 -14.96 -31.78 -11.71
N ALA A 251 -14.26 -32.35 -12.69
CA ALA A 251 -12.87 -32.75 -12.54
C ALA A 251 -11.95 -31.56 -12.27
N ALA A 252 -12.18 -30.41 -12.92
CA ALA A 252 -11.42 -29.19 -12.67
C ALA A 252 -11.63 -28.65 -11.24
N PHE A 253 -12.85 -28.69 -10.71
CA PHE A 253 -13.14 -28.29 -9.32
C PHE A 253 -12.41 -29.17 -8.30
N GLU A 254 -12.45 -30.49 -8.49
CA GLU A 254 -11.76 -31.42 -7.59
C GLU A 254 -10.23 -31.27 -7.69
N GLU A 255 -9.71 -31.01 -8.89
CA GLU A 255 -8.31 -30.70 -9.09
C GLU A 255 -7.89 -29.40 -8.40
N SER A 256 -8.72 -28.35 -8.49
CA SER A 256 -8.48 -27.06 -7.81
C SER A 256 -8.38 -27.25 -6.30
N LYS A 257 -9.32 -27.98 -5.69
CA LYS A 257 -9.28 -28.30 -4.25
C LYS A 257 -8.05 -29.12 -3.86
N ARG A 258 -7.66 -30.08 -4.70
CA ARG A 258 -6.51 -30.97 -4.42
C ARG A 258 -5.17 -30.26 -4.58
N THR A 259 -5.05 -29.35 -5.54
CA THR A 259 -3.75 -28.74 -5.92
C THR A 259 -3.57 -27.32 -5.43
N GLY A 260 -4.64 -26.64 -5.03
CA GLY A 260 -4.62 -25.20 -4.71
C GLY A 260 -4.44 -24.32 -5.94
N ARG A 261 -4.60 -24.85 -7.15
CA ARG A 261 -4.54 -24.08 -8.40
C ARG A 261 -5.87 -23.40 -8.69
N THR A 262 -5.83 -22.23 -9.32
CA THR A 262 -7.03 -21.52 -9.77
C THR A 262 -7.74 -22.29 -10.89
N MET A 263 -9.07 -22.14 -10.98
CA MET A 263 -9.87 -22.74 -12.05
C MET A 263 -9.39 -22.28 -13.43
N ALA A 264 -9.04 -21.01 -13.57
CA ALA A 264 -8.49 -20.46 -14.81
C ALA A 264 -7.22 -21.19 -15.26
N SER A 265 -6.26 -21.41 -14.36
CA SER A 265 -5.02 -22.12 -14.73
C SER A 265 -5.28 -23.57 -15.15
N ILE A 266 -6.19 -24.27 -14.47
CA ILE A 266 -6.55 -25.67 -14.77
C ILE A 266 -7.26 -25.77 -16.12
N PHE A 267 -8.21 -24.87 -16.40
CA PHE A 267 -8.96 -24.90 -17.66
C PHE A 267 -8.11 -24.55 -18.87
N ARG A 268 -7.17 -23.61 -18.74
CA ARG A 268 -6.23 -23.27 -19.82
C ARG A 268 -5.38 -24.48 -20.21
N GLU A 269 -4.82 -25.18 -19.22
CA GLU A 269 -4.02 -26.39 -19.46
C GLU A 269 -4.88 -27.51 -20.06
N ARG A 270 -6.07 -27.74 -19.50
CA ARG A 270 -6.95 -28.83 -19.94
C ARG A 270 -7.45 -28.67 -21.38
N PHE A 271 -7.73 -27.44 -21.79
CA PHE A 271 -8.28 -27.14 -23.11
C PHE A 271 -7.23 -26.57 -24.07
N GLU A 272 -5.95 -26.75 -23.78
CA GLU A 272 -4.87 -26.35 -24.68
C GLU A 272 -5.04 -27.04 -26.04
N GLY A 273 -5.09 -26.24 -27.11
CA GLY A 273 -5.27 -26.74 -28.48
C GLY A 273 -6.69 -27.21 -28.83
N ALA A 274 -7.65 -27.14 -27.89
CA ALA A 274 -9.07 -27.30 -28.18
C ALA A 274 -9.68 -25.97 -28.67
N ASP A 275 -10.82 -26.07 -29.34
CA ASP A 275 -11.61 -24.89 -29.71
C ASP A 275 -12.47 -24.43 -28.52
N VAL A 276 -11.79 -24.02 -27.46
CA VAL A 276 -12.36 -23.49 -26.22
C VAL A 276 -11.53 -22.29 -25.80
N GLU A 277 -12.17 -21.14 -25.64
CA GLU A 277 -11.54 -19.92 -25.17
C GLU A 277 -11.69 -19.80 -23.65
N VAL A 278 -10.57 -19.64 -22.94
CA VAL A 278 -10.54 -19.42 -21.49
C VAL A 278 -9.93 -18.05 -21.22
N SER A 279 -10.75 -17.12 -20.73
CA SER A 279 -10.30 -15.78 -20.32
C SER A 279 -10.50 -15.57 -18.83
N SER A 280 -9.77 -14.62 -18.26
CA SER A 280 -9.86 -14.31 -16.84
C SER A 280 -9.80 -12.82 -16.60
N ILE A 281 -10.61 -12.35 -15.66
CA ILE A 281 -10.57 -10.97 -15.16
C ILE A 281 -10.10 -11.05 -13.72
N VAL A 282 -9.03 -10.33 -13.42
CA VAL A 282 -8.51 -10.18 -12.06
C VAL A 282 -8.90 -8.79 -11.59
N SER A 283 -9.52 -8.70 -10.42
CA SER A 283 -9.82 -7.43 -9.75
C SER A 283 -9.49 -7.51 -8.26
N PRO A 284 -9.37 -6.38 -7.56
CA PRO A 284 -9.31 -6.39 -6.10
C PRO A 284 -10.51 -7.13 -5.51
N SER A 285 -10.30 -7.83 -4.39
CA SER A 285 -11.38 -8.39 -3.60
C SER A 285 -12.20 -7.30 -2.92
N GLU A 286 -13.51 -7.52 -2.72
CA GLU A 286 -14.41 -6.62 -1.97
C GLU A 286 -13.96 -6.41 -0.51
N THR A 287 -13.04 -7.24 -0.02
CA THR A 287 -12.50 -7.15 1.35
C THR A 287 -11.36 -6.15 1.49
N VAL A 288 -10.86 -5.62 0.37
CA VAL A 288 -9.91 -4.51 0.35
C VAL A 288 -10.61 -3.30 0.98
N PRO A 289 -9.98 -2.60 1.96
CA PRO A 289 -10.64 -1.47 2.60
C PRO A 289 -10.94 -0.38 1.57
N LYS A 290 -12.07 0.31 1.68
CA LYS A 290 -12.36 1.43 0.77
C LYS A 290 -11.47 2.62 1.09
N ILE A 291 -11.03 3.34 0.07
CA ILE A 291 -10.40 4.65 0.26
C ILE A 291 -11.40 5.57 0.95
N THR A 292 -11.06 6.06 2.15
CA THR A 292 -11.91 6.97 2.90
C THR A 292 -11.71 8.40 2.40
N PRO A 293 -12.71 9.03 1.75
CA PRO A 293 -12.56 10.40 1.26
C PRO A 293 -12.61 11.40 2.42
N ARG A 294 -11.87 12.50 2.27
CA ARG A 294 -12.06 13.68 3.11
C ARG A 294 -13.38 14.35 2.72
N THR A 295 -14.35 14.42 3.63
CA THR A 295 -15.59 15.17 3.40
C THR A 295 -15.28 16.65 3.23
N GLU A 296 -15.58 17.20 2.05
CA GLU A 296 -15.50 18.63 1.81
C GLU A 296 -16.51 19.36 2.70
N HIS A 297 -16.03 20.36 3.45
CA HIS A 297 -16.94 21.30 4.07
C HIS A 297 -17.52 22.20 2.98
N LYS A 298 -18.80 22.03 2.65
CA LYS A 298 -19.52 23.03 1.87
C LYS A 298 -19.37 24.39 2.60
N PRO A 299 -18.94 25.46 1.90
CA PRO A 299 -18.99 26.79 2.46
C PRO A 299 -20.41 27.05 2.96
N ARG A 300 -20.54 27.49 4.21
CA ARG A 300 -21.81 27.99 4.74
C ARG A 300 -22.09 29.38 4.20
#